data_AF-A0A1Q8A6X1-F1
#
_entry.id   AF-A0A1Q8A6X1-F1
#
_cell.length_a   1.000
_cell.length_b   1.000
_cell.length_c   1.000
_cell.angle_alpha   90.00
_cell.angle_beta   90.00
_cell.angle_gamma   90.00
#
_symmetry.space_group_name_H-M   'P 1'
#
loop_
_entity.id
_entity.type
_entity.pdbx_description
1 polymer ?
#
loop_
_entity_poly.entity_id
_entity_poly.type
_entity_poly.pdbx_seq_one_letter_code
_entity_poly.pdbx_strand_id
1 'polypeptide(L)'
;MLARAVERVLRWSLQAWRVQVARLDVISTASPDVRLLVVCSSGTYVRSLARDLGRALGSAAHLAALRRLAVGALEARDALRADLLRERGRAGTLAALRAPDELLLRLDRRFLTEKAGTIVGAGESI
;
A
#
# COMPACT_ATOMS: atom_id res chain seq x y z
N MET A 1 0.38 31.82 17.93
CA MET A 1 1.19 32.11 16.73
C MET A 1 2.57 31.48 16.90
N LEU A 2 2.67 30.14 16.85
CA LEU A 2 3.94 29.44 17.01
C LEU A 2 4.42 28.98 15.63
N ALA A 3 5.22 29.83 15.00
CA ALA A 3 6.00 29.46 13.82
C ALA A 3 6.98 28.34 14.23
N ARG A 4 6.76 27.13 13.72
CA ARG A 4 7.76 26.06 13.85
C ARG A 4 9.00 26.51 13.08
N ALA A 5 10.10 26.67 13.82
CA ALA A 5 11.42 26.86 13.27
C ALA A 5 11.68 25.76 12.22
N VAL A 6 11.89 26.16 10.98
CA VAL A 6 12.32 25.25 9.91
C VAL A 6 13.80 25.02 10.13
N GLU A 7 14.12 24.09 11.02
CA GLU A 7 15.48 23.61 11.18
C GLU A 7 15.87 22.92 9.88
N ARG A 8 16.89 23.48 9.22
CA ARG A 8 17.35 23.07 7.90
C ARG A 8 18.04 21.71 8.05
N VAL A 9 17.27 20.63 8.02
CA VAL A 9 17.76 19.25 8.12
C VAL A 9 18.88 19.09 7.10
N LEU A 10 20.09 18.90 7.62
CA LEU A 10 21.29 18.62 6.84
C LEU A 10 20.99 17.43 5.92
N ARG A 11 21.42 17.58 4.67
CA ARG A 11 21.09 16.77 3.49
C ARG A 11 21.30 15.27 3.72
N TRP A 12 20.32 14.58 4.30
CA TRP A 12 20.22 13.12 4.18
C TRP A 12 19.85 12.78 2.75
N SER A 13 20.86 12.43 1.96
CA SER A 13 20.67 11.86 0.63
C SER A 13 20.19 10.42 0.78
N LEU A 14 18.88 10.21 0.73
CA LEU A 14 18.32 8.87 0.57
C LEU A 14 18.82 8.29 -0.75
N GLN A 15 19.35 7.07 -0.73
CA GLN A 15 19.71 6.36 -1.97
C GLN A 15 18.47 6.21 -2.85
N ALA A 16 18.64 6.47 -4.15
CA ALA A 16 17.57 6.29 -5.11
C ALA A 16 17.21 4.80 -5.21
N TRP A 17 15.94 4.47 -4.96
CA TRP A 17 15.42 3.11 -5.12
C TRP A 17 14.71 2.98 -6.46
N ARG A 18 14.94 1.86 -7.17
CA ARG A 18 14.26 1.58 -8.43
C ARG A 18 12.84 1.09 -8.15
N VAL A 19 11.86 1.77 -8.72
CA VAL A 19 10.44 1.41 -8.64
C VAL A 19 9.87 1.20 -10.04
N GLN A 20 8.75 0.51 -10.13
CA GLN A 20 8.02 0.30 -11.38
C GLN A 20 6.64 0.93 -11.29
N VAL A 21 6.30 1.75 -12.29
CA VAL A 21 4.92 2.22 -12.51
C VAL A 21 4.36 1.38 -13.64
N ALA A 22 3.52 0.41 -13.30
CA ALA A 22 2.90 -0.49 -14.26
C ALA A 22 1.76 0.18 -15.04
N ARG A 23 1.10 1.19 -14.46
CA ARG A 23 0.02 1.94 -15.11
C ARG A 23 -0.06 3.36 -14.56
N LEU A 24 -0.31 4.33 -15.45
CA LEU A 24 -0.46 5.74 -15.13
C LEU A 24 -1.51 6.36 -16.06
N ASP A 25 -2.72 6.58 -15.56
CA ASP A 25 -3.81 7.16 -16.34
C ASP A 25 -4.24 8.52 -15.78
N VAL A 26 -4.60 9.43 -16.67
CA VAL A 26 -5.30 10.66 -16.31
C VAL A 26 -6.80 10.35 -16.20
N ILE A 27 -7.36 10.53 -15.01
CA ILE A 27 -8.77 10.29 -14.73
C ILE A 27 -9.59 11.56 -14.96
N SER A 28 -9.08 12.71 -14.55
CA SER A 28 -9.72 14.00 -14.77
C SER A 28 -8.72 15.14 -14.62
N THR A 29 -9.00 16.26 -15.27
CA THR A 29 -8.26 17.52 -15.11
C THR A 29 -9.22 18.62 -14.69
N ALA A 30 -8.83 19.41 -13.69
CA ALA A 30 -9.59 20.55 -13.21
C ALA A 30 -8.58 21.55 -12.65
N SER A 31 -8.06 22.43 -13.51
CA SER A 31 -6.95 23.33 -13.18
C SER A 31 -7.15 24.03 -11.83
N PRO A 32 -6.15 24.00 -10.93
CA PRO A 32 -4.78 23.52 -11.12
C PRO A 32 -4.57 22.01 -10.89
N ASP A 33 -5.63 21.24 -10.62
CA ASP A 33 -5.55 19.85 -10.19
C ASP A 33 -5.64 18.86 -11.35
N VAL A 34 -4.90 17.75 -11.22
CA VAL A 34 -4.98 16.57 -12.10
C VAL A 34 -5.16 15.34 -11.23
N ARG A 35 -6.17 14.53 -11.54
CA ARG A 35 -6.41 13.26 -10.88
C ARG A 35 -5.81 12.12 -11.71
N LEU A 36 -4.96 11.33 -11.07
CA LEU A 36 -4.28 10.20 -11.69
C LEU A 36 -4.70 8.87 -11.04
N LEU A 37 -4.78 7.83 -11.85
CA LEU A 37 -4.77 6.43 -11.39
C LEU A 37 -3.38 5.86 -11.59
N VAL A 38 -2.81 5.28 -10.53
CA VAL A 38 -1.45 4.76 -10.54
C VAL A 38 -1.43 3.32 -10.05
N VAL A 39 -0.84 2.41 -10.84
CA VAL A 39 -0.49 1.06 -10.40
C VAL A 39 1.04 0.98 -10.34
N CYS A 40 1.59 0.68 -9.18
CA CYS A 40 3.03 0.74 -8.95
C CYS A 40 3.52 -0.38 -8.02
N SER A 41 4.82 -0.67 -8.08
CA SER A 41 5.47 -1.60 -7.16
C SER A 41 5.48 -1.08 -5.72
N SER A 42 5.72 -1.99 -4.77
CA SER A 42 5.98 -1.62 -3.38
C SER A 42 7.16 -0.64 -3.27
N GLY A 43 7.14 0.21 -2.24
CA GLY A 43 8.17 1.24 -2.04
C GLY A 43 8.02 2.49 -2.90
N THR A 44 7.03 2.54 -3.81
CA THR A 44 6.78 3.74 -4.61
C THR A 44 6.25 4.89 -3.76
N TYR A 45 6.97 6.00 -3.74
CA TYR A 45 6.56 7.21 -3.04
C TYR A 45 5.79 8.14 -3.99
N VAL A 46 4.45 8.06 -3.97
CA VAL A 46 3.57 8.83 -4.88
C VAL A 46 3.80 10.35 -4.79
N ARG A 47 4.25 10.86 -3.63
CA ARG A 47 4.66 12.27 -3.47
C ARG A 47 5.87 12.66 -4.33
N SER A 48 6.87 11.77 -4.44
CA SER A 48 8.01 11.99 -5.32
C SER A 48 7.56 11.93 -6.78
N LEU A 49 6.69 10.97 -7.13
CA LEU A 49 6.12 10.89 -8.48
C LEU A 49 5.41 12.19 -8.88
N ALA A 50 4.58 12.78 -8.00
CA ALA A 50 3.93 14.06 -8.27
C ALA A 50 4.94 15.19 -8.53
N ARG A 51 5.97 15.31 -7.69
CA ARG A 51 7.06 16.30 -7.89
C ARG A 51 7.76 16.10 -9.22
N ASP A 52 8.11 14.86 -9.55
CA ASP A 52 8.89 14.53 -10.74
C ASP A 52 8.05 14.76 -12.01
N LEU A 53 6.74 14.47 -11.98
CA LEU A 53 5.78 14.84 -13.03
C LEU A 53 5.68 16.35 -13.21
N GLY A 54 5.55 17.11 -12.11
CA GLY A 54 5.54 18.57 -12.18
C GLY A 54 6.78 19.14 -12.87
N ARG A 55 7.97 18.65 -12.47
CA ARG A 55 9.25 19.05 -13.09
C ARG A 55 9.31 18.71 -14.57
N ALA A 56 8.87 17.50 -14.95
CA ALA A 56 8.85 17.06 -16.34
C ALA A 56 7.91 17.92 -17.21
N LEU A 57 6.85 18.47 -16.62
CA LEU A 57 5.91 19.38 -17.26
C LEU A 57 6.36 20.86 -17.22
N GLY A 58 7.57 21.16 -16.73
CA GLY A 58 8.08 22.53 -16.64
C GLY A 58 7.46 23.37 -15.52
N SER A 59 6.84 22.73 -14.52
CA SER A 59 6.19 23.39 -13.39
C SER A 59 6.62 22.77 -12.04
N ALA A 60 5.93 23.15 -10.96
CA ALA A 60 5.98 22.47 -9.68
C ALA A 60 4.63 21.78 -9.43
N ALA A 61 4.68 20.55 -8.94
CA ALA A 61 3.48 19.82 -8.51
C ALA A 61 3.74 19.14 -7.16
N HIS A 62 2.66 18.98 -6.40
CA HIS A 62 2.66 18.28 -5.14
C HIS A 62 1.40 17.42 -5.03
N LEU A 63 1.43 16.42 -4.16
CA LEU A 63 0.30 15.55 -3.92
C LEU A 63 -0.69 16.24 -2.99
N ALA A 64 -1.83 16.67 -3.52
CA ALA A 64 -2.91 17.29 -2.74
C ALA A 64 -3.76 16.25 -1.99
N ALA A 65 -4.08 15.12 -2.62
CA ALA A 65 -4.86 14.04 -2.04
C ALA A 65 -4.40 12.68 -2.54
N LEU A 66 -4.58 11.64 -1.71
CA LEU A 66 -4.24 10.27 -2.07
C LEU A 66 -5.24 9.29 -1.45
N ARG A 67 -5.76 8.39 -2.28
CA ARG A 67 -6.53 7.23 -1.82
C ARG A 67 -5.90 5.97 -2.40
N ARG A 68 -5.52 5.04 -1.53
CA ARG A 68 -5.08 3.70 -1.95
C ARG A 68 -6.31 2.86 -2.28
N LEU A 69 -6.42 2.42 -3.53
CA LEU A 69 -7.57 1.64 -4.00
C LEU A 69 -7.40 0.14 -3.79
N ALA A 70 -6.15 -0.36 -3.82
CA ALA A 70 -5.86 -1.76 -3.59
C ALA A 70 -4.44 -1.99 -3.05
N VAL A 71 -4.20 -3.18 -2.47
CA VAL A 71 -2.90 -3.75 -2.12
C VAL A 71 -2.90 -5.21 -2.57
N GLY A 72 -2.24 -5.51 -3.69
CA GLY A 72 -2.36 -6.83 -4.30
C GLY A 72 -3.83 -7.15 -4.61
N ALA A 73 -4.32 -8.28 -4.10
CA ALA A 73 -5.72 -8.70 -4.27
C ALA A 73 -6.71 -8.03 -3.29
N LEU A 74 -6.22 -7.25 -2.32
CA LEU A 74 -7.07 -6.58 -1.33
C LEU A 74 -7.54 -5.24 -1.84
N GLU A 75 -8.85 -5.08 -2.01
CA GLU A 75 -9.44 -3.84 -2.48
C GLU A 75 -10.01 -2.98 -1.35
N ALA A 76 -9.94 -1.66 -1.52
CA ALA A 76 -10.45 -0.70 -0.54
C ALA A 76 -11.96 -0.75 -0.36
N ARG A 77 -12.71 -1.30 -1.34
CA ARG A 77 -14.16 -1.50 -1.21
C ARG A 77 -14.53 -2.57 -0.17
N ASP A 78 -13.63 -3.51 0.07
CA ASP A 78 -13.80 -4.59 1.05
C ASP A 78 -13.25 -4.21 2.42
N ALA A 79 -12.66 -3.01 2.55
CA ALA A 79 -12.07 -2.54 3.78
C ALA A 79 -13.16 -2.14 4.79
N LEU A 80 -13.02 -2.62 6.02
CA LEU A 80 -13.89 -2.21 7.13
C LEU A 80 -13.37 -0.91 7.74
N ARG A 81 -14.29 0.01 7.99
CA ARG A 81 -13.98 1.25 8.69
C ARG A 81 -13.72 0.97 10.17
N ALA A 82 -12.83 1.77 10.77
CA ALA A 82 -12.40 1.55 12.16
C ALA A 82 -13.52 1.76 13.20
N ASP A 83 -14.46 2.65 12.94
CA ASP A 83 -15.68 2.85 13.74
C ASP A 83 -16.56 1.59 13.75
N LEU A 84 -16.83 1.02 12.58
CA LEU A 84 -17.62 -0.21 12.45
C LEU A 84 -16.98 -1.39 13.22
N LEU A 85 -15.65 -1.49 13.21
CA LEU A 85 -14.94 -2.52 13.98
C LEU A 85 -15.11 -2.32 15.50
N ARG A 86 -15.13 -1.08 15.97
CA ARG A 86 -15.37 -0.78 17.39
C ARG A 86 -16.78 -1.17 17.82
N GLU A 87 -17.78 -0.85 17.00
CA GLU A 87 -19.19 -1.18 17.26
C GLU A 87 -19.42 -2.70 17.33
N ARG A 88 -18.75 -3.47 16.48
CA ARG A 88 -18.86 -4.95 16.44
C ARG A 88 -18.20 -5.65 17.63
N GLY A 89 -17.34 -4.96 18.38
CA GLY A 89 -16.54 -5.56 19.43
C GLY A 89 -15.58 -6.65 18.92
N ARG A 90 -14.95 -7.35 19.86
CA ARG A 90 -13.91 -8.35 19.56
C ARG A 90 -14.43 -9.53 18.74
N ALA A 91 -15.56 -10.11 19.14
CA ALA A 91 -16.12 -11.29 18.48
C ALA A 91 -16.51 -10.99 17.02
N GLY A 92 -17.22 -9.87 16.79
CA GLY A 92 -17.61 -9.47 15.44
C GLY A 92 -16.42 -9.02 14.57
N THR A 93 -15.34 -8.52 15.17
CA THR A 93 -14.09 -8.23 14.44
C THR A 93 -13.40 -9.52 13.99
N LEU A 94 -13.27 -10.51 14.88
CA LEU A 94 -12.65 -11.79 14.55
C LEU A 94 -13.41 -12.53 13.45
N ALA A 95 -14.74 -12.50 13.49
CA ALA A 95 -15.58 -13.10 12.46
C ALA A 95 -15.45 -12.42 11.08
N ALA A 96 -14.91 -11.20 11.02
CA ALA A 96 -14.72 -10.45 9.79
C ALA A 96 -13.30 -10.59 9.20
N LEU A 97 -12.40 -11.30 9.88
CA LEU A 97 -11.08 -11.61 9.35
C LEU A 97 -11.19 -12.64 8.23
N ARG A 98 -10.45 -12.40 7.15
CA ARG A 98 -10.18 -13.40 6.12
C ARG A 98 -9.22 -14.46 6.66
N ALA A 99 -9.30 -15.66 6.11
CA ALA A 99 -8.34 -16.70 6.47
C ALA A 99 -6.92 -16.28 6.06
N PRO A 100 -5.87 -16.57 6.86
CA PRO A 100 -4.50 -16.12 6.57
C PRO A 100 -3.97 -16.58 5.21
N ASP A 101 -4.40 -17.76 4.76
CA ASP A 101 -4.00 -18.37 3.48
C ASP A 101 -4.66 -17.70 2.26
N GLU A 102 -5.77 -16.99 2.43
CA GLU A 102 -6.38 -16.18 1.34
C GLU A 102 -5.42 -15.09 0.82
N LEU A 103 -4.40 -14.70 1.59
CA LEU A 103 -3.41 -13.70 1.19
C LEU A 103 -2.19 -14.31 0.51
N LEU A 104 -2.04 -15.65 0.55
CA LEU A 104 -0.93 -16.39 -0.02
C LEU A 104 -1.19 -16.84 -1.47
N LEU A 105 -1.97 -16.06 -2.23
CA LEU A 105 -2.48 -16.40 -3.56
C LEU A 105 -1.42 -16.72 -4.62
N ARG A 106 -0.15 -16.39 -4.34
CA ARG A 106 0.98 -16.62 -5.26
C ARG A 106 1.84 -17.81 -4.88
N LEU A 107 1.52 -18.49 -3.78
CA LEU A 107 2.26 -19.67 -3.33
C LEU A 107 1.53 -20.93 -3.75
N ASP A 108 2.30 -21.93 -4.18
CA ASP A 108 1.75 -23.24 -4.48
C ASP A 108 1.25 -23.91 -3.20
N ARG A 109 0.00 -24.39 -3.24
CA ARG A 109 -0.57 -25.15 -2.13
C ARG A 109 -0.02 -26.58 -2.14
N ARG A 110 0.51 -27.02 -1.01
CA ARG A 110 0.93 -28.42 -0.78
C ARG A 110 0.09 -29.01 0.34
N PHE A 111 -0.42 -30.21 0.12
CA PHE A 111 -1.17 -30.97 1.11
C PHE A 111 -0.26 -32.04 1.70
N LEU A 112 -0.22 -32.12 3.02
CA LEU A 112 0.60 -33.08 3.75
C LEU A 112 -0.29 -34.20 4.29
N THR A 113 0.28 -35.40 4.38
CA THR A 113 -0.31 -36.46 5.20
C THR A 113 -0.19 -36.08 6.68
N GLU A 114 -0.99 -36.68 7.54
CA GLU A 114 -0.95 -36.41 8.99
C GLU A 114 0.46 -36.60 9.58
N LYS A 115 1.13 -37.70 9.21
CA LYS A 115 2.52 -37.97 9.62
C LYS A 115 3.48 -36.87 9.18
N ALA A 116 3.39 -36.41 7.94
CA ALA A 116 4.23 -35.33 7.43
C ALA A 116 3.89 -33.98 8.09
N GLY A 117 2.62 -33.75 8.42
CA GLY A 117 2.18 -32.56 9.15
C GLY A 117 2.79 -32.45 10.54
N THR A 118 2.89 -33.56 11.28
CA THR A 118 3.54 -33.59 12.60
C THR A 118 5.03 -33.25 12.51
N ILE A 119 5.74 -33.77 11.50
CA ILE A 119 7.16 -33.51 11.27
C ILE A 119 7.40 -32.02 11.00
N VAL A 120 6.65 -31.42 10.06
CA VAL A 120 6.77 -29.99 9.74
C VAL A 120 6.36 -29.10 10.92
N GLY A 121 5.32 -29.48 11.66
CA GLY A 121 4.86 -28.76 12.84
C GLY A 121 5.90 -28.71 13.97
N ALA A 122 6.79 -29.71 14.04
CA ALA A 122 7.93 -29.74 14.96
C ALA A 122 9.14 -28.89 14.46
N GLY A 123 9.05 -28.31 13.27
CA GLY A 123 10.10 -27.49 12.66
C GLY A 123 11.09 -28.26 11.78
N GLU A 124 10.81 -29.53 11.48
CA GLU A 124 11.64 -30.34 10.58
C GLU A 124 11.22 -30.16 9.12
N SER A 125 12.19 -30.16 8.20
CA SER A 125 11.94 -30.00 6.76
C SER A 125 11.49 -31.32 6.12
N ILE A 126 10.71 -31.21 5.04
CA ILE A 126 10.27 -32.29 4.16
C ILE A 126 10.70 -32.06 2.72
#